data_AF-A0A3S9YIS3-F1
#
_entry.id   AF-A0A3S9YIS3-F1
#
_cell.length_a   1.000
_cell.length_b   1.000
_cell.length_c   1.000
_cell.angle_alpha   90.00
_cell.angle_beta   90.00
_cell.angle_gamma   90.00
#
_symmetry.space_group_name_H-M   'P 1'
#
loop_
_entity.id
_entity.type
_entity.pdbx_description
1 polymer ?
#
loop_
_entity_poly.entity_id
_entity_poly.type
_entity_poly.pdbx_seq_one_letter_code
_entity_poly.pdbx_strand_id
1 'polypeptide(L)'
;MESGEFRELWAAHPVRTCATHTRAHRHPVVGPVTLTDELLTLPDDPGQRVVSCHTEPGSPSAAALRLLTAAAADGPVTVPPRRT
;
A
#
# COMPACT_ATOMS: atom_id res chain seq x y z
N MET A 1 9.67 13.51 16.60
CA MET A 1 10.55 13.50 15.42
C MET A 1 11.86 12.83 15.83
N GLU A 2 11.79 11.55 16.21
CA GLU A 2 12.90 10.86 16.91
C GLU A 2 13.68 9.89 16.00
N SER A 3 13.20 9.64 14.77
CA SER A 3 13.90 8.79 13.81
C SER A 3 14.89 9.61 12.98
N GLY A 4 16.19 9.34 13.16
CA GLY A 4 17.27 9.94 12.37
C GLY A 4 17.12 9.65 10.87
N GLU A 5 16.82 8.40 10.53
CA GLU A 5 16.56 7.94 9.15
C GLU A 5 15.42 8.73 8.51
N PHE A 6 14.31 8.92 9.23
CA PHE A 6 13.19 9.71 8.71
C PHE A 6 13.61 11.15 8.42
N ARG A 7 14.42 11.77 9.30
CA ARG A 7 14.89 13.15 9.06
C ARG A 7 15.77 13.25 7.83
N GLU A 8 16.63 12.28 7.59
CA GLU A 8 17.50 12.24 6.41
C GLU A 8 16.66 12.11 5.13
N LEU A 9 15.73 11.15 5.10
CA LEU A 9 14.82 10.95 3.97
C LEU A 9 13.92 12.18 3.73
N TRP A 10 13.43 12.79 4.80
CA TRP A 10 12.61 14.00 4.74
C TRP A 10 13.42 15.19 4.20
N ALA A 11 14.64 15.40 4.69
CA ALA A 11 15.52 16.46 4.22
C ALA A 11 15.89 16.31 2.73
N ALA A 12 15.98 15.08 2.23
CA ALA A 12 16.24 14.80 0.82
C ALA A 12 15.07 15.20 -0.11
N HIS A 13 13.85 15.39 0.42
CA HIS A 13 12.64 15.78 -0.32
C HIS A 13 12.43 15.07 -1.68
N PRO A 14 12.51 13.73 -1.78
CA PRO A 14 12.31 13.02 -3.05
C PRO A 14 10.81 12.92 -3.43
N VAL A 15 10.02 13.96 -3.16
CA VAL A 15 8.57 13.98 -3.39
C VAL A 15 8.30 14.06 -4.88
N ARG A 16 7.48 13.14 -5.39
CA ARG A 16 7.01 13.13 -6.77
C ARG A 16 5.51 12.94 -6.79
N THR A 17 4.83 13.57 -7.73
CA THR A 17 3.44 13.26 -8.03
C THR A 17 3.37 11.83 -8.53
N CYS A 18 2.65 10.97 -7.82
CA CYS A 18 2.54 9.56 -8.16
C CYS A 18 1.06 9.20 -8.25
N ALA A 19 0.53 9.22 -9.49
CA ALA A 19 -0.84 8.80 -9.76
C ALA A 19 -0.94 7.27 -9.80
N THR A 20 0.07 6.59 -10.35
CA THR A 20 0.15 5.14 -10.44
C THR A 20 1.57 4.66 -10.18
N HIS A 21 1.74 3.56 -9.44
CA HIS A 21 3.04 2.96 -9.17
C HIS A 21 2.96 1.44 -9.04
N THR A 22 3.81 0.72 -9.77
CA THR A 22 4.02 -0.72 -9.57
C THR A 22 5.19 -0.96 -8.62
N ARG A 23 4.94 -1.74 -7.56
CA ARG A 23 5.91 -2.06 -6.50
C ARG A 23 6.04 -3.57 -6.31
N ALA A 24 7.27 -4.01 -6.09
CA ALA A 24 7.55 -5.38 -5.70
C ALA A 24 7.68 -5.47 -4.17
N HIS A 25 6.92 -6.38 -3.58
CA HIS A 25 6.89 -6.64 -2.15
C HIS A 25 7.33 -8.08 -1.88
N ARG A 26 7.88 -8.32 -0.68
CA ARG A 26 8.17 -9.66 -0.18
C ARG A 26 7.35 -9.87 1.10
N HIS A 27 6.17 -10.48 0.94
CA HIS A 27 5.28 -10.76 2.05
C HIS A 27 5.78 -11.99 2.84
N PRO A 28 5.79 -11.97 4.18
CA PRO A 28 6.34 -13.06 4.99
C PRO A 28 5.59 -14.39 4.80
N VAL A 29 4.28 -14.34 4.49
CA VAL A 29 3.43 -15.54 4.35
C VAL A 29 3.37 -16.07 2.92
N VAL A 30 3.23 -15.18 1.92
CA VAL A 30 2.95 -15.57 0.52
C VAL A 30 4.12 -15.29 -0.42
N GLY A 31 5.24 -14.78 0.09
CA GLY A 31 6.43 -14.52 -0.69
C GLY A 31 6.32 -13.28 -1.58
N PRO A 32 6.94 -13.28 -2.78
CA PRO A 32 6.93 -12.14 -3.69
C PRO A 32 5.51 -11.77 -4.16
N VAL A 33 5.17 -10.49 -4.10
CA VAL A 33 3.91 -9.93 -4.62
C VAL A 33 4.21 -8.62 -5.33
N THR A 34 3.79 -8.50 -6.58
CA THR A 34 3.84 -7.23 -7.31
C THR A 34 2.47 -6.57 -7.29
N LEU A 35 2.39 -5.35 -6.75
CA LEU A 35 1.17 -4.55 -6.67
C LEU A 35 1.30 -3.30 -7.54
N THR A 36 0.21 -2.94 -8.21
CA THR A 36 0.02 -1.64 -8.82
C THR A 36 -0.91 -0.84 -7.94
N ASP A 37 -0.41 0.31 -7.47
CA ASP A 37 -1.16 1.27 -6.67
C ASP A 37 -1.63 2.41 -7.57
N GLU A 38 -2.87 2.83 -7.44
CA GLU A 38 -3.45 4.00 -8.10
C GLU A 38 -4.02 4.96 -7.07
N LEU A 39 -3.52 6.20 -7.07
CA LEU A 39 -3.99 7.27 -6.20
C LEU A 39 -5.08 8.07 -6.90
N LEU A 40 -6.30 7.97 -6.36
CA LEU A 40 -7.49 8.64 -6.86
C LEU A 40 -7.86 9.81 -5.96
N THR A 41 -8.09 10.98 -6.56
CA THR A 41 -8.58 12.17 -5.86
C THR A 41 -10.10 12.21 -5.88
N LEU A 42 -10.72 12.48 -4.73
CA LEU A 42 -12.18 12.67 -4.67
C LEU A 42 -12.54 14.10 -5.09
N PRO A 43 -13.42 14.29 -6.09
CA PRO A 43 -13.75 15.63 -6.59
C PRO A 43 -14.32 16.56 -5.52
N ASP A 44 -15.22 16.04 -4.67
CA ASP A 44 -15.96 16.82 -3.68
C ASP A 44 -15.30 16.85 -2.29
N ASP A 45 -14.19 16.12 -2.10
CA ASP A 45 -13.41 16.13 -0.86
C ASP A 45 -11.90 16.17 -1.17
N PRO A 46 -11.34 17.37 -1.40
CA PRO A 46 -9.93 17.52 -1.75
C PRO A 46 -8.97 17.14 -0.61
N GLY A 47 -9.45 16.90 0.61
CA GLY A 47 -8.65 16.36 1.72
C GLY A 47 -8.57 14.84 1.71
N GLN A 48 -9.44 14.15 0.96
CA GLN A 48 -9.49 12.70 0.88
C GLN A 48 -8.93 12.14 -0.42
N ARG A 49 -8.35 10.95 -0.31
CA ARG A 49 -7.78 10.19 -1.42
C ARG A 49 -8.12 8.72 -1.24
N VAL A 50 -8.34 8.02 -2.34
CA VAL A 50 -8.48 6.56 -2.37
C VAL A 50 -7.24 5.99 -3.04
N VAL A 51 -6.68 4.93 -2.47
CA VAL A 51 -5.61 4.16 -3.11
C VAL A 51 -6.17 2.80 -3.50
N SER A 52 -6.15 2.49 -4.79
CA SER A 52 -6.51 1.17 -5.32
C SER A 52 -5.24 0.37 -5.52
N CYS A 53 -5.09 -0.72 -4.77
CA CYS A 53 -3.96 -1.64 -4.90
C CYS A 53 -4.44 -2.91 -5.61
N HIS A 54 -3.84 -3.26 -6.74
CA HIS A 54 -4.24 -4.44 -7.51
C HIS A 54 -3.05 -5.19 -8.11
N THR A 55 -3.31 -6.42 -8.55
CA THR A 55 -2.35 -7.28 -9.24
C THR A 55 -2.83 -7.52 -10.65
N GLU A 56 -1.91 -7.76 -11.59
CA GLU A 56 -2.27 -8.22 -12.93
C GLU A 56 -3.15 -9.49 -12.86
N PRO A 57 -4.32 -9.52 -13.51
CA PRO A 57 -5.19 -10.70 -13.51
C PRO A 57 -4.48 -11.96 -14.00
N GLY A 58 -4.72 -13.08 -13.32
CA GLY A 58 -4.09 -14.37 -13.66
C GLY A 58 -2.61 -14.50 -13.28
N SER A 59 -1.96 -13.44 -12.77
CA SER A 59 -0.56 -13.49 -12.36
C SER A 59 -0.33 -14.34 -11.09
N PRO A 60 0.92 -14.77 -10.83
CA PRO A 60 1.29 -15.36 -9.54
C PRO A 60 1.00 -14.44 -8.35
N SER A 61 1.16 -13.13 -8.53
CA SER A 61 0.81 -12.12 -7.52
C SER A 61 -0.69 -12.14 -7.20
N ALA A 62 -1.56 -12.30 -8.21
CA ALA A 62 -3.00 -12.44 -8.00
C ALA A 62 -3.36 -13.71 -7.22
N ALA A 63 -2.65 -14.82 -7.48
CA ALA A 63 -2.80 -16.04 -6.69
C ALA A 63 -2.31 -15.84 -5.24
N ALA A 64 -1.18 -15.18 -5.05
CA ALA A 64 -0.62 -14.87 -3.72
C ALA A 64 -1.56 -13.98 -2.89
N LEU A 65 -2.19 -12.95 -3.50
CA LEU A 65 -3.20 -12.14 -2.82
C LEU A 65 -4.42 -12.96 -2.39
N ARG A 66 -4.92 -13.87 -3.23
CA ARG A 66 -6.03 -14.76 -2.84
C ARG A 66 -5.67 -15.64 -1.66
N LEU A 67 -4.46 -16.19 -1.63
CA LEU A 67 -3.95 -16.96 -0.49
C LEU A 67 -3.87 -16.11 0.78
N LEU A 68 -3.40 -14.86 0.67
CA LEU A 68 -3.32 -13.94 1.79
C LEU A 68 -4.71 -13.65 2.38
N THR A 69 -5.72 -13.42 1.55
CA THR A 69 -7.11 -13.22 2.00
C THR A 69 -7.64 -14.43 2.76
N ALA A 70 -7.37 -15.64 2.27
CA ALA A 70 -7.76 -16.87 2.96
C ALA A 70 -7.07 -17.01 4.33
N ALA A 71 -5.78 -16.65 4.44
CA ALA A 71 -5.03 -16.70 5.69
C ALA A 71 -5.43 -15.59 6.69
N ALA A 72 -5.86 -14.42 6.20
CA ALA A 72 -6.25 -13.29 7.04
C ALA A 72 -7.65 -13.44 7.68
N ALA A 73 -8.46 -14.37 7.19
CA ALA A 73 -9.82 -14.62 7.71
C ALA A 73 -9.84 -15.05 9.19
N ASP A 74 -8.71 -15.50 9.74
CA ASP A 74 -8.57 -16.00 11.12
C ASP A 74 -8.04 -14.97 12.14
N GLY A 75 -7.84 -13.69 11.75
CA GLY A 75 -7.28 -12.65 12.65
C GLY A 75 -8.10 -11.34 12.67
N PRO A 76 -8.29 -10.69 13.83
CA PRO A 76 -9.01 -9.42 13.88
C PRO A 76 -8.21 -8.31 13.18
N VAL A 77 -8.77 -7.73 12.12
CA VAL A 77 -8.26 -6.49 11.54
C VAL A 77 -8.55 -5.36 12.54
N THR A 78 -7.52 -4.91 13.25
CA THR A 78 -7.60 -3.74 14.12
C THR A 78 -7.12 -2.54 13.34
N VAL A 79 -8.05 -1.72 12.85
CA VAL A 79 -7.71 -0.41 12.27
C VAL A 79 -7.59 0.58 13.44
N PRO A 80 -6.38 1.07 13.80
CA PRO A 80 -6.26 2.07 14.85
C PRO A 80 -6.97 3.37 14.44
N PRO A 81 -7.57 4.11 15.40
CA PRO A 81 -8.26 5.35 15.11
C PRO A 81 -7.31 6.36 14.46
N ARG A 82 -7.76 7.02 13.39
CA ARG A 82 -7.01 8.10 12.74
C ARG A 82 -6.80 9.21 13.76
N ARG A 83 -5.54 9.52 14.10
CA ARG A 83 -5.19 10.72 14.86
C ARG A 83 -5.38 11.93 13.95
N THR A 84 -6.41 12.72 14.24
CA THR A 84 -6.60 14.09 13.73
C THR A 84 -5.62 15.05 14.39
#